data_AF-A0A224XX52-F1
#
_entry.id   AF-A0A224XX52-F1
#
_cell.length_a   1.000
_cell.length_b   1.000
_cell.length_c   1.000
_cell.angle_alpha   90.00
_cell.angle_beta   90.00
_cell.angle_gamma   90.00
#
_symmetry.space_group_name_H-M   'P 1'
#
loop_
_entity.id
_entity.type
_entity.pdbx_description
1 polymer ?
#
loop_
_entity_poly.entity_id
_entity_poly.type
_entity_poly.pdbx_seq_one_letter_code
_entity_poly.pdbx_strand_id
1 'polypeptide(L)'
;MKQRFGLTLVFMATRSGLTRWQDISTEPEEENGESTHFSEVHNRATDEIWYRRAVEQYLIEPESFVYSVPFEAGDKNDTLVTATHAIFHTEGSRQAPAAVVGFQFHHTALHARFMNITSQCDKCEKTCAHNDLDCYIIDNHGYIVVSENRKHSGMFFGEIEGSVMESMVIDRVFQRVIMYDYQAVCFKSERQEANHSTKNVLNLQFLNWFMNWIGTQIVWLLLQFPF
;
A
#
# COMPACT_ATOMS: atom_id res chain seq x y z
N MET A 1 27.58 13.75 1.56
CA MET A 1 26.37 13.02 1.12
C MET A 1 25.57 12.50 2.30
N LYS A 2 26.18 11.70 3.21
CA LYS A 2 25.52 11.15 4.42
C LYS A 2 24.72 12.17 5.25
N GLN A 3 25.29 13.34 5.52
CA GLN A 3 24.68 14.33 6.42
C GLN A 3 23.58 15.21 5.80
N ARG A 4 23.44 15.24 4.46
CA ARG A 4 22.57 16.23 3.79
C ARG A 4 21.14 15.76 3.53
N PHE A 5 20.94 14.44 3.40
CA PHE A 5 19.63 13.86 3.09
C PHE A 5 19.15 12.84 4.13
N GLY A 6 19.93 12.57 5.18
CA GLY A 6 19.58 11.53 6.15
C GLY A 6 19.49 10.15 5.50
N LEU A 7 20.52 9.77 4.73
CA LEU A 7 20.62 8.47 4.07
C LEU A 7 20.74 7.36 5.12
N THR A 8 19.78 6.43 5.14
CA THR A 8 19.69 5.37 6.16
C THR A 8 20.25 4.05 5.64
N LEU A 9 19.83 3.63 4.46
CA LEU A 9 20.11 2.30 3.92
C LEU A 9 20.29 2.36 2.40
N VAL A 10 21.19 1.54 1.86
CA VAL A 10 21.33 1.30 0.41
C VAL A 10 21.11 -0.19 0.13
N PHE A 11 20.46 -0.51 -0.98
CA PHE A 11 20.14 -1.90 -1.32
C PHE A 11 20.18 -2.18 -2.82
N MET A 12 20.25 -3.46 -3.13
CA MET A 12 20.20 -4.01 -4.48
C MET A 12 19.47 -5.35 -4.45
N ALA A 13 18.47 -5.51 -5.32
CA ALA A 13 17.89 -6.80 -5.63
C ALA A 13 18.21 -7.20 -7.07
N THR A 14 18.63 -8.43 -7.23
CA THR A 14 18.95 -9.02 -8.53
C THR A 14 17.78 -9.82 -9.07
N ARG A 15 17.75 -10.03 -10.39
CA ARG A 15 16.72 -10.86 -11.03
C ARG A 15 16.71 -12.32 -10.53
N SER A 16 17.81 -12.81 -9.95
CA SER A 16 17.89 -14.16 -9.38
C SER A 16 17.23 -14.30 -8.01
N GLY A 17 16.63 -13.23 -7.47
CA GLY A 17 15.98 -13.25 -6.16
C GLY A 17 16.90 -12.91 -4.98
N LEU A 18 18.16 -12.53 -5.23
CA LEU A 18 19.08 -12.13 -4.17
C LEU A 18 18.94 -10.63 -3.91
N THR A 19 18.51 -10.27 -2.69
CA THR A 19 18.54 -8.91 -2.14
C THR A 19 19.73 -8.76 -1.21
N ARG A 20 20.49 -7.68 -1.36
CA ARG A 20 21.55 -7.26 -0.44
C ARG A 20 21.30 -5.82 -0.04
N TRP A 21 21.58 -5.50 1.22
CA TRP A 21 21.47 -4.15 1.76
C TRP A 21 22.70 -3.82 2.60
N GLN A 22 22.90 -2.53 2.85
CA GLN A 22 23.91 -2.00 3.74
C GLN A 22 23.34 -0.81 4.49
N ASP A 23 23.42 -0.87 5.81
CA ASP A 23 23.04 0.23 6.69
C ASP A 23 24.15 1.28 6.69
N ILE A 24 23.74 2.52 6.43
CA ILE A 24 24.62 3.68 6.31
C ILE A 24 24.57 4.54 7.59
N SER A 25 23.43 4.48 8.28
CA SER A 25 23.19 5.03 9.61
C SER A 25 24.02 4.30 10.65
N THR A 26 24.69 5.05 11.53
CA THR A 26 25.48 4.55 12.67
C THR A 26 24.76 4.74 14.00
N GLU A 27 23.55 5.31 14.00
CA GLU A 27 22.76 5.36 15.22
C GLU A 27 22.19 3.96 15.46
N PRO A 28 22.51 3.32 16.62
CA PRO A 28 21.86 2.08 16.96
C PRO A 28 20.36 2.36 16.94
N GLU A 29 19.59 1.54 16.22
CA GLU A 29 18.15 1.52 16.35
C GLU A 29 17.87 1.40 17.86
N GLU A 30 17.40 2.48 18.49
CA GLU A 30 16.90 2.36 19.85
C GLU A 30 15.82 1.29 19.78
N GLU A 31 15.99 0.20 20.54
CA GLU A 31 15.05 -0.94 20.66
C GLU A 31 13.62 -0.54 21.11
N ASN A 32 13.31 0.76 21.14
CA ASN A 32 12.03 1.36 21.49
C ASN A 32 11.14 1.68 20.27
N GLY A 33 11.58 1.40 19.04
CA GLY A 33 10.79 1.55 17.83
C GLY A 33 10.21 0.23 17.34
N GLU A 34 8.88 0.13 17.28
CA GLU A 34 8.09 -1.01 16.79
C GLU A 34 8.22 -1.27 15.26
N SER A 35 9.32 -0.83 14.63
CA SER A 35 9.53 -0.92 13.18
C SER A 35 10.34 -2.17 12.82
N THR A 36 9.79 -3.00 11.93
CA THR A 36 10.51 -4.16 11.37
C THR A 36 11.65 -3.71 10.47
N HIS A 37 12.82 -4.33 10.63
CA HIS A 37 14.00 -3.99 9.85
C HIS A 37 13.78 -4.28 8.35
N PHE A 38 14.44 -3.52 7.46
CA PHE A 38 14.30 -3.63 6.00
C PHE A 38 14.38 -5.07 5.48
N SER A 39 15.30 -5.87 6.03
CA SER A 39 15.54 -7.25 5.62
C SER A 39 14.38 -8.20 5.89
N GLU A 40 13.57 -7.90 6.91
CA GLU A 40 12.42 -8.73 7.29
C GLU A 40 11.22 -8.41 6.41
N VAL A 41 11.05 -7.13 6.06
CA VAL A 41 9.97 -6.65 5.20
C VAL A 41 10.22 -6.98 3.73
N HIS A 42 11.44 -6.74 3.23
CA HIS A 42 11.78 -6.81 1.81
C HIS A 42 12.57 -8.08 1.43
N ASN A 43 11.96 -9.23 1.66
CA ASN A 43 12.58 -10.55 1.46
C ASN A 43 12.19 -11.23 0.14
N ARG A 44 11.41 -10.58 -0.74
CA ARG A 44 10.88 -11.22 -1.97
C ARG A 44 11.52 -10.74 -3.27
N ALA A 45 12.53 -9.86 -3.20
CA ALA A 45 13.32 -9.39 -4.33
C ALA A 45 12.47 -8.96 -5.56
N THR A 46 12.35 -9.80 -6.59
CA THR A 46 11.62 -9.49 -7.84
C THR A 46 10.11 -9.32 -7.65
N ASP A 47 9.56 -9.87 -6.56
CA ASP A 47 8.13 -9.74 -6.25
C ASP A 47 7.81 -8.48 -5.43
N GLU A 48 8.82 -7.73 -5.02
CA GLU A 48 8.64 -6.45 -4.34
C GLU A 48 8.04 -5.41 -5.29
N ILE A 49 7.09 -4.62 -4.78
CA ILE A 49 6.41 -3.59 -5.57
C ILE A 49 7.43 -2.56 -6.11
N TRP A 50 8.38 -2.14 -5.29
CA TRP A 50 9.41 -1.19 -5.69
C TRP A 50 10.34 -1.74 -6.78
N TYR A 51 10.52 -3.07 -6.87
CA TYR A 51 11.31 -3.70 -7.92
C TYR A 51 10.56 -3.62 -9.25
N ARG A 52 9.29 -4.05 -9.24
CA ARG A 52 8.43 -4.04 -10.43
C ARG A 52 8.23 -2.63 -10.97
N ARG A 53 7.93 -1.67 -10.08
CA ARG A 53 7.78 -0.25 -10.44
C ARG A 53 9.04 0.34 -11.07
N ALA A 54 10.22 0.05 -10.53
CA ALA A 54 11.48 0.55 -11.11
C ALA A 54 11.73 -0.02 -12.52
N VAL A 55 11.45 -1.31 -12.72
CA VAL A 55 11.59 -1.98 -14.02
C VAL A 55 10.61 -1.40 -15.04
N GLU A 56 9.35 -1.19 -14.66
CA GLU A 56 8.33 -0.58 -15.52
C GLU A 56 8.68 0.87 -15.87
N GLN A 57 9.12 1.66 -14.88
CA GLN A 57 9.50 3.05 -15.10
C GLN A 57 10.68 3.18 -16.08
N TYR A 58 11.67 2.29 -15.99
CA TYR A 58 12.81 2.30 -16.91
C TYR A 58 12.39 2.15 -18.38
N LEU A 59 11.32 1.41 -18.66
CA LEU A 59 10.81 1.25 -20.04
C LEU A 59 10.19 2.55 -20.60
N ILE A 60 9.83 3.48 -19.73
CA ILE A 60 9.26 4.79 -20.10
C ILE A 60 10.37 5.83 -20.13
N GLU A 61 11.12 5.95 -19.03
CA GLU A 61 12.19 6.93 -18.86
C GLU A 61 13.41 6.27 -18.20
N PRO A 62 14.38 5.80 -19.02
CA PRO A 62 15.51 4.98 -18.57
C PRO A 62 16.40 5.60 -17.50
N GLU A 63 16.45 6.94 -17.43
CA GLU A 63 17.32 7.69 -16.50
C GLU A 63 16.61 8.11 -15.21
N SER A 64 15.31 7.80 -15.08
CA SER A 64 14.49 8.26 -13.97
C SER A 64 14.58 7.34 -12.73
N PHE A 65 14.41 7.95 -11.56
CA PHE A 65 14.22 7.24 -10.30
C PHE A 65 12.74 7.20 -9.94
N VAL A 66 12.31 6.09 -9.34
CA VAL A 66 10.98 5.98 -8.73
C VAL A 66 11.12 6.31 -7.24
N TYR A 67 10.33 7.27 -6.77
CA TYR A 67 10.25 7.65 -5.36
C TYR A 67 8.92 7.18 -4.78
N SER A 68 8.96 6.59 -3.60
CA SER A 68 7.76 6.15 -2.87
C SER A 68 7.90 6.39 -1.38
N VAL A 69 6.78 6.70 -0.74
CA VAL A 69 6.63 6.78 0.72
C VAL A 69 5.63 5.70 1.18
N PRO A 70 5.69 5.25 2.43
CA PRO A 70 4.65 4.39 2.99
C PRO A 70 3.26 5.00 2.84
N PHE A 71 2.25 4.16 2.64
CA PHE A 71 0.86 4.61 2.61
C PHE A 71 0.47 5.22 3.96
N GLU A 72 -0.28 6.32 3.91
CA GLU A 72 -0.76 7.03 5.11
C GLU A 72 0.36 7.34 6.11
N ALA A 73 1.56 7.66 5.61
CA ALA A 73 2.73 7.92 6.44
C ALA A 73 2.48 9.04 7.48
N GLY A 74 1.68 10.05 7.11
CA GLY A 74 1.32 11.13 8.00
C GLY A 74 2.53 11.95 8.48
N ASP A 75 2.43 12.52 9.68
CA ASP A 75 3.48 13.37 10.28
C ASP A 75 4.49 12.59 11.14
N LYS A 76 4.80 11.35 10.76
CA LYS A 76 5.76 10.50 11.48
C LYS A 76 7.20 10.90 11.14
N ASN A 77 8.05 11.09 12.16
CA ASN A 77 9.43 11.58 11.99
C ASN A 77 10.41 10.53 11.45
N ASP A 78 10.10 9.26 11.66
CA ASP A 78 10.83 8.09 11.19
C ASP A 78 10.45 7.66 9.77
N THR A 79 9.50 8.35 9.12
CA THR A 79 9.10 8.03 7.74
C THR A 79 10.30 8.08 6.79
N LEU A 80 10.49 7.00 6.04
CA LEU A 80 11.52 6.87 5.03
C LEU A 80 10.94 7.03 3.62
N VAL A 81 11.67 7.72 2.77
CA VAL A 81 11.45 7.75 1.32
C VAL A 81 12.33 6.67 0.70
N THR A 82 11.72 5.79 -0.09
CA THR A 82 12.44 4.79 -0.87
C THR A 82 12.61 5.30 -2.30
N ALA A 83 13.85 5.40 -2.76
CA ALA A 83 14.18 5.72 -4.14
C ALA A 83 14.76 4.48 -4.82
N THR A 84 14.24 4.11 -6.00
CA THR A 84 14.70 2.94 -6.76
C THR A 84 14.96 3.26 -8.21
N HIS A 85 15.88 2.50 -8.81
CA HIS A 85 16.22 2.60 -10.21
C HIS A 85 16.61 1.22 -10.75
N ALA A 86 16.13 0.88 -11.94
CA ALA A 86 16.41 -0.41 -12.56
C ALA A 86 17.65 -0.35 -13.44
N ILE A 87 18.48 -1.38 -13.33
CA ILE A 87 19.67 -1.57 -14.15
C ILE A 87 19.33 -2.62 -15.20
N PHE A 88 19.41 -2.23 -16.47
CA PHE A 88 19.21 -3.12 -17.58
C PHE A 88 20.54 -3.51 -18.23
N HIS A 89 20.63 -4.77 -18.66
CA HIS A 89 21.69 -5.24 -19.54
C HIS A 89 21.18 -5.26 -20.97
N THR A 90 21.99 -4.75 -21.89
CA THR A 90 21.69 -4.67 -23.31
C THR A 90 22.69 -5.52 -24.09
N GLU A 91 22.17 -6.47 -24.87
CA GLU A 91 22.96 -7.30 -25.77
C GLU A 91 22.38 -7.19 -27.19
N GLY A 92 23.04 -6.39 -28.03
CA GLY A 92 22.53 -6.06 -29.37
C GLY A 92 21.20 -5.32 -29.30
N SER A 93 20.15 -5.93 -29.86
CA SER A 93 18.78 -5.39 -29.85
C SER A 93 17.93 -5.91 -28.68
N ARG A 94 18.48 -6.73 -27.79
CA ARG A 94 17.76 -7.32 -26.66
C ARG A 94 18.13 -6.59 -25.39
N GLN A 95 17.14 -6.36 -24.54
CA GLN A 95 17.31 -5.73 -23.25
C GLN A 95 16.59 -6.53 -22.17
N ALA A 96 17.21 -6.65 -21.00
CA ALA A 96 16.62 -7.33 -19.86
C ALA A 96 17.03 -6.64 -18.54
N PRO A 97 16.13 -6.56 -17.53
CA PRO A 97 16.49 -6.05 -16.23
C PRO A 97 17.46 -7.02 -15.54
N ALA A 98 18.63 -6.52 -15.15
CA ALA A 98 19.66 -7.27 -14.45
C ALA A 98 19.47 -7.18 -12.92
N ALA A 99 19.17 -5.97 -12.44
CA ALA A 99 18.95 -5.68 -11.02
C ALA A 99 18.15 -4.40 -10.83
N VAL A 100 17.68 -4.16 -9.62
CA VAL A 100 17.17 -2.87 -9.15
C VAL A 100 18.02 -2.45 -7.97
N VAL A 101 18.51 -1.22 -8.02
CA VAL A 101 19.21 -0.57 -6.91
C VAL A 101 18.30 0.44 -6.26
N GLY A 102 18.51 0.69 -4.98
CA GLY A 102 17.76 1.69 -4.27
C GLY A 102 18.43 2.14 -3.00
N PHE A 103 17.85 3.18 -2.42
CA PHE A 103 18.27 3.70 -1.15
C PHE A 103 17.09 4.31 -0.40
N GLN A 104 17.19 4.31 0.92
CA GLN A 104 16.22 4.91 1.82
C GLN A 104 16.84 6.10 2.54
N PHE A 105 16.03 7.14 2.74
CA PHE A 105 16.44 8.35 3.43
C PHE A 105 15.26 9.00 4.13
N HIS A 106 15.52 9.82 5.14
CA HIS A 106 14.46 10.43 5.93
C HIS A 106 13.59 11.39 5.11
N HIS A 107 12.28 11.21 5.23
CA HIS A 107 11.27 12.11 4.64
C HIS A 107 11.41 13.54 5.19
N THR A 108 11.73 13.70 6.47
CA THR A 108 11.95 15.01 7.10
C THR A 108 13.03 15.84 6.40
N ALA A 109 14.12 15.19 5.96
CA ALA A 109 15.19 15.86 5.21
C ALA A 109 14.72 16.29 3.81
N LEU A 110 13.93 15.45 3.13
CA LEU A 110 13.33 15.79 1.83
C LEU A 110 12.34 16.94 1.96
N HIS A 111 11.45 16.87 2.95
CA HIS A 111 10.47 17.90 3.24
C HIS A 111 11.13 19.24 3.57
N ALA A 112 12.12 19.26 4.45
CA ALA A 112 12.86 20.48 4.78
C ALA A 112 13.55 21.08 3.54
N ARG A 113 14.08 20.23 2.66
CA ARG A 113 14.69 20.66 1.40
C ARG A 113 13.65 21.24 0.44
N PHE A 114 12.50 20.59 0.31
CA PHE A 114 11.36 21.05 -0.49
C PHE A 114 10.94 22.43 -0.02
N MET A 115 10.59 22.60 1.25
CA MET A 115 10.15 23.88 1.80
C MET A 115 11.20 24.98 1.61
N ASN A 116 12.48 24.67 1.79
CA ASN A 116 13.56 25.65 1.58
C ASN A 116 13.62 26.14 0.11
N ILE A 117 13.49 25.22 -0.85
CA ILE A 117 13.51 25.58 -2.29
C ILE A 117 12.24 26.33 -2.67
N THR A 118 11.07 25.85 -2.24
CA THR A 118 9.79 26.36 -2.73
C THR A 118 9.30 27.62 -2.04
N SER A 119 9.84 27.93 -0.85
CA SER A 119 9.61 29.20 -0.15
C SER A 119 10.50 30.35 -0.65
N GLN A 120 11.61 30.04 -1.34
CA GLN A 120 12.57 31.04 -1.79
C GLN A 120 12.43 31.29 -3.29
N CYS A 121 11.98 32.48 -3.67
CA CYS A 121 12.02 32.91 -5.06
C CYS A 121 12.16 34.43 -5.18
N ASP A 122 13.20 34.87 -5.89
CA ASP A 122 13.53 36.30 -6.03
C ASP A 122 12.59 37.06 -7.00
N LYS A 123 11.84 36.34 -7.85
CA LYS A 123 10.98 36.94 -8.90
C LYS A 123 9.56 36.35 -8.95
N CYS A 124 9.12 35.65 -7.91
CA CYS A 124 7.79 35.05 -7.86
C CYS A 124 6.83 35.95 -7.09
N GLU A 125 5.61 36.09 -7.61
CA GLU A 125 4.53 36.80 -6.91
C GLU A 125 3.99 35.98 -5.72
N LYS A 126 4.02 34.65 -5.84
CA LYS A 126 3.60 33.70 -4.81
C LYS A 126 4.62 32.56 -4.67
N THR A 127 4.81 32.09 -3.45
CA THR A 127 5.66 30.95 -3.09
C THR A 127 4.87 29.98 -2.24
N CYS A 128 5.40 28.78 -2.02
CA CYS A 128 4.80 27.76 -1.13
C CYS A 128 4.93 28.11 0.37
N ALA A 129 5.34 29.33 0.70
CA ALA A 129 5.25 29.89 2.05
C ALA A 129 4.05 30.82 2.22
N HIS A 130 3.33 31.12 1.13
CA HIS A 130 2.16 31.98 1.13
C HIS A 130 0.90 31.13 1.30
N ASN A 131 -0.03 31.56 2.15
CA ASN A 131 -1.27 30.83 2.45
C ASN A 131 -2.26 30.70 1.26
N ASP A 132 -1.89 31.17 0.08
CA ASP A 132 -2.75 31.17 -1.11
C ASP A 132 -2.47 29.98 -2.05
N LEU A 133 -1.38 29.26 -1.81
CA LEU A 133 -0.92 28.14 -2.62
C LEU A 133 -0.60 26.96 -1.71
N ASP A 134 -1.05 25.77 -2.13
CA ASP A 134 -0.66 24.51 -1.52
C ASP A 134 0.25 23.76 -2.49
N CYS A 135 1.46 23.42 -2.03
CA CYS A 135 2.46 22.77 -2.86
C CYS A 135 2.68 21.31 -2.52
N TYR A 136 2.77 20.49 -3.58
CA TYR A 136 2.87 19.04 -3.49
C TYR A 136 3.94 18.49 -4.44
N ILE A 137 4.58 17.40 -4.03
CA ILE A 137 5.28 16.48 -4.92
C ILE A 137 4.44 15.20 -4.97
N ILE A 138 3.95 14.87 -6.15
CA ILE A 138 3.14 13.67 -6.41
C ILE A 138 3.94 12.67 -7.24
N ASP A 139 3.78 11.39 -6.94
CA ASP A 139 4.38 10.31 -7.72
C ASP A 139 3.61 10.05 -9.02
N ASN A 140 4.13 9.15 -9.86
CA ASN A 140 3.53 8.77 -11.13
C ASN A 140 2.18 8.03 -11.01
N HIS A 141 1.75 7.67 -9.80
CA HIS A 141 0.46 7.06 -9.51
C HIS A 141 -0.49 8.01 -8.77
N GLY A 142 -0.10 9.28 -8.57
CA GLY A 142 -0.92 10.28 -7.91
C GLY A 142 -0.90 10.20 -6.39
N TYR A 143 0.09 9.57 -5.76
CA TYR A 143 0.30 9.60 -4.32
C TYR A 143 1.22 10.74 -3.91
N ILE A 144 0.92 11.38 -2.78
CA ILE A 144 1.69 12.52 -2.28
C ILE A 144 2.99 12.02 -1.62
N VAL A 145 4.13 12.39 -2.20
CA VAL A 145 5.47 12.12 -1.65
C VAL A 145 5.86 13.21 -0.64
N VAL A 146 5.63 14.48 -0.99
CA VAL A 146 5.90 15.64 -0.12
C VAL A 146 4.75 16.61 -0.24
N SER A 147 4.39 17.25 0.87
CA SER A 147 3.39 18.30 0.96
C SER A 147 3.81 19.29 2.05
N GLU A 148 3.28 20.51 2.02
CA GLU A 148 3.49 21.50 3.10
C GLU A 148 2.97 20.99 4.45
N ASN A 149 1.79 20.37 4.43
CA ASN A 149 1.26 19.67 5.59
C ASN A 149 1.67 18.21 5.56
N ARG A 150 2.72 17.85 6.31
CA ARG A 150 3.28 16.48 6.38
C ARG A 150 2.22 15.39 6.59
N LYS A 151 1.08 15.69 7.22
CA LYS A 151 -0.04 14.75 7.37
C LYS A 151 -0.52 14.16 6.04
N HIS A 152 -0.38 14.88 4.93
CA HIS A 152 -0.82 14.42 3.60
C HIS A 152 0.15 13.44 2.94
N SER A 153 1.34 13.23 3.50
CA SER A 153 2.34 12.31 2.95
C SER A 153 1.82 10.87 2.94
N GLY A 154 1.91 10.22 1.78
CA GLY A 154 1.44 8.85 1.57
C GLY A 154 -0.06 8.70 1.32
N MET A 155 -0.83 9.79 1.29
CA MET A 155 -2.24 9.77 0.88
C MET A 155 -2.39 9.92 -0.64
N PHE A 156 -3.51 9.45 -1.19
CA PHE A 156 -3.83 9.65 -2.59
C PHE A 156 -4.21 11.11 -2.83
N PHE A 157 -3.59 11.76 -3.81
CA PHE A 157 -3.80 13.19 -4.06
C PHE A 157 -5.26 13.51 -4.39
N GLY A 158 -5.99 12.60 -5.06
CA GLY A 158 -7.41 12.79 -5.35
C GLY A 158 -8.34 12.73 -4.13
N GLU A 159 -7.89 12.21 -2.98
CA GLU A 159 -8.65 12.27 -1.71
C GLU A 159 -8.50 13.64 -1.04
N ILE A 160 -7.38 14.32 -1.26
CA ILE A 160 -7.07 15.64 -0.69
C ILE A 160 -7.57 16.75 -1.64
N GLU A 161 -7.15 16.70 -2.89
CA GLU A 161 -7.41 17.69 -3.93
C GLU A 161 -8.15 17.07 -5.13
N GLY A 162 -9.35 16.53 -4.88
CA GLY A 162 -10.11 15.78 -5.88
C GLY A 162 -10.44 16.56 -7.16
N SER A 163 -10.77 17.85 -7.04
CA SER A 163 -11.06 18.72 -8.20
C SER A 163 -9.82 18.96 -9.07
N VAL A 164 -8.66 19.13 -8.45
CA VAL A 164 -7.38 19.31 -9.15
C VAL A 164 -6.97 18.01 -9.84
N MET A 165 -7.09 16.87 -9.14
CA MET A 165 -6.82 15.56 -9.74
C MET A 165 -7.73 15.28 -10.93
N GLU A 166 -9.02 15.63 -10.84
CA GLU A 166 -9.94 15.51 -11.98
C GLU A 166 -9.52 16.39 -13.16
N SER A 167 -9.11 17.64 -12.92
CA SER A 167 -8.56 18.52 -13.96
C SER A 167 -7.31 17.90 -14.60
N MET A 168 -6.38 17.36 -13.81
CA MET A 168 -5.17 16.71 -14.33
C MET A 168 -5.50 15.49 -15.22
N VAL A 169 -6.59 14.78 -14.95
CA VAL A 169 -7.07 13.69 -15.83
C VAL A 169 -7.68 14.25 -17.11
N ILE A 170 -8.48 15.33 -17.04
CA ILE A 170 -9.06 16.01 -18.21
C ILE A 170 -7.95 16.55 -19.13
N ASP A 171 -6.93 17.15 -18.53
CA ASP A 171 -5.77 17.74 -19.22
C ASP A 171 -4.74 16.70 -19.67
N ARG A 172 -5.01 15.41 -19.44
CA ARG A 172 -4.17 14.26 -19.84
C ARG A 172 -2.77 14.26 -19.22
N VAL A 173 -2.63 14.85 -18.03
CA VAL A 173 -1.45 14.69 -17.17
C VAL A 173 -1.47 13.29 -16.54
N PHE A 174 -2.64 12.85 -16.08
CA PHE A 174 -2.86 11.48 -15.59
C PHE A 174 -3.90 10.74 -16.41
N GLN A 175 -3.80 9.42 -16.45
CA GLN A 175 -4.80 8.54 -17.04
C GLN A 175 -5.51 7.74 -15.95
N ARG A 176 -6.85 7.86 -15.89
CA ARG A 176 -7.66 7.03 -14.99
C ARG A 176 -7.73 5.60 -15.54
N VAL A 177 -7.25 4.64 -14.75
CA VAL A 177 -7.35 3.20 -15.05
C VAL A 177 -8.24 2.55 -13.99
N ILE A 178 -9.32 1.89 -14.43
CA ILE A 178 -10.24 1.16 -13.54
C ILE A 178 -9.84 -0.31 -13.53
N MET A 179 -9.56 -0.85 -12.35
CA MET A 179 -9.25 -2.27 -12.15
C MET A 179 -10.33 -2.92 -11.28
N TYR A 180 -10.67 -4.16 -11.61
CA TYR A 180 -11.64 -4.96 -10.87
C TYR A 180 -10.94 -6.17 -10.26
N ASP A 181 -10.92 -6.24 -8.93
CA ASP A 181 -10.45 -7.43 -8.20
C ASP A 181 -11.65 -8.33 -7.87
N TYR A 182 -11.83 -9.38 -8.67
CA TYR A 182 -12.88 -10.37 -8.47
C TYR A 182 -12.62 -11.34 -7.32
N GLN A 183 -11.44 -11.28 -6.70
CA GLN A 183 -11.03 -12.13 -5.58
C GLN A 183 -11.02 -11.37 -4.23
N ALA A 184 -11.35 -10.08 -4.23
CA ALA A 184 -11.43 -9.27 -3.03
C ALA A 184 -12.54 -9.76 -2.07
N VAL A 185 -12.32 -9.55 -0.77
CA VAL A 185 -13.29 -9.84 0.28
C VAL A 185 -13.78 -8.51 0.88
N CYS A 186 -15.10 -8.33 0.93
CA CYS A 186 -15.72 -7.17 1.56
C CYS A 186 -16.49 -7.59 2.81
N PHE A 187 -16.34 -6.84 3.91
CA PHE A 187 -17.16 -7.02 5.08
C PHE A 187 -18.58 -6.52 4.80
N LYS A 188 -19.60 -7.35 5.07
CA LYS A 188 -20.99 -6.87 5.06
C LYS A 188 -21.21 -6.00 6.29
N SER A 189 -21.63 -4.75 6.09
CA SER A 189 -22.04 -3.91 7.22
C SER A 189 -23.24 -4.56 7.93
N GLU A 190 -23.23 -4.59 9.27
CA GLU A 190 -24.35 -5.04 10.12
C GLU A 190 -25.58 -4.12 10.04
N ARG A 191 -25.86 -3.51 8.90
CA ARG A 191 -27.15 -2.89 8.64
C ARG A 191 -28.17 -4.01 8.42
N GLN A 192 -28.72 -4.48 9.54
CA GLN A 192 -30.03 -5.09 9.73
C GLN A 192 -30.77 -5.45 8.43
N GLU A 193 -30.27 -6.40 7.66
CA GLU A 193 -31.17 -7.27 6.92
C GLU A 193 -31.73 -8.20 7.98
N ALA A 194 -33.01 -8.03 8.31
CA ALA A 194 -33.71 -8.94 9.19
C ALA A 194 -33.55 -10.34 8.59
N ASN A 195 -32.62 -11.11 9.13
CA ASN A 195 -32.37 -12.48 8.73
C ASN A 195 -33.62 -13.29 9.10
N HIS A 196 -34.57 -13.39 8.16
CA HIS A 196 -35.73 -14.24 8.30
C HIS A 196 -35.33 -15.73 8.44
N SER A 197 -34.08 -16.05 8.10
CA SER A 197 -33.48 -17.38 8.22
C SER A 197 -33.15 -17.80 9.67
N THR A 198 -33.21 -16.89 10.65
CA THR A 198 -33.08 -17.20 12.09
C THR A 198 -34.41 -17.23 12.83
N LYS A 199 -35.54 -17.38 12.13
CA LYS A 199 -36.77 -17.88 12.76
C LYS A 199 -36.65 -19.40 12.87
N ASN A 200 -36.02 -19.86 13.95
CA ASN A 200 -36.31 -21.10 14.66
C ASN A 200 -37.08 -22.16 13.85
N VAL A 201 -36.42 -22.83 12.91
CA VAL A 201 -36.82 -24.19 12.55
C VAL A 201 -36.07 -25.09 13.51
N LEU A 202 -36.51 -25.07 14.79
CA LEU A 202 -36.36 -26.24 15.62
C LEU A 202 -37.05 -27.34 14.82
N ASN A 203 -36.27 -28.23 14.22
CA ASN A 203 -36.77 -29.18 13.23
C ASN A 203 -37.63 -30.23 13.94
N LEU A 204 -38.87 -29.85 14.27
CA LEU A 204 -39.90 -30.66 14.93
C LEU A 204 -40.26 -31.91 14.12
N GLN A 205 -39.75 -32.04 12.89
CA GLN A 205 -39.84 -33.28 12.13
C GLN A 205 -39.16 -34.44 12.86
N PHE A 206 -38.03 -34.21 13.55
CA PHE A 206 -37.35 -35.27 14.30
C PHE A 206 -38.17 -35.71 15.51
N LEU A 207 -38.82 -34.75 16.19
CA LEU A 207 -39.73 -35.04 17.29
C LEU A 207 -40.97 -35.80 16.81
N ASN A 208 -41.55 -35.41 15.68
CA ASN A 208 -42.71 -36.09 15.10
C ASN A 208 -42.36 -37.52 14.64
N TRP A 209 -41.20 -37.72 14.01
CA TRP A 209 -40.69 -39.04 13.65
C TRP A 209 -40.48 -39.92 14.88
N PHE A 210 -39.86 -39.39 15.93
CA PHE A 210 -39.62 -40.09 17.18
C PHE A 210 -40.92 -40.47 17.90
N MET A 211 -41.90 -39.57 17.95
CA MET A 211 -43.22 -39.85 18.55
C MET A 211 -43.99 -40.91 17.77
N ASN A 212 -43.96 -40.87 16.43
CA ASN A 212 -44.55 -41.91 15.60
C ASN A 212 -43.86 -43.26 15.81
N TRP A 213 -42.52 -43.28 15.93
CA TRP A 213 -41.79 -44.51 16.22
C TRP A 213 -42.19 -45.09 17.58
N ILE A 214 -42.24 -44.28 18.64
CA ILE A 214 -42.71 -44.72 19.98
C ILE A 214 -44.15 -45.25 19.90
N GLY A 215 -45.06 -44.53 19.23
CA GLY A 215 -46.45 -44.94 19.08
C GLY A 215 -46.57 -46.31 18.41
N THR A 216 -45.74 -46.57 17.38
CA THR A 216 -45.70 -47.87 16.69
C THR A 216 -45.23 -48.98 17.63
N GLN A 217 -44.23 -48.74 18.48
CA GLN A 217 -43.75 -49.72 19.45
C GLN A 217 -44.80 -50.03 20.52
N ILE A 218 -45.52 -49.03 21.01
CA ILE A 218 -46.60 -49.22 21.99
C ILE A 218 -47.73 -50.08 21.39
N VAL A 219 -48.16 -49.79 20.16
CA VAL A 219 -49.18 -50.60 19.46
C VAL A 219 -48.69 -52.04 19.29
N TRP A 220 -47.43 -52.25 18.92
CA TRP A 220 -46.85 -53.58 18.77
C TRP A 220 -46.83 -54.36 20.10
N LEU A 221 -46.45 -53.70 21.20
CA LEU A 221 -46.47 -54.30 22.54
C LEU A 221 -47.90 -54.65 22.99
N LEU A 222 -48.89 -53.79 22.73
CA LEU A 222 -50.30 -54.07 23.06
C LEU A 222 -50.87 -55.24 22.24
N LEU A 223 -50.42 -55.43 21.01
CA LEU A 223 -50.80 -56.59 20.19
C LEU A 223 -50.12 -57.89 20.65
N GLN A 224 -48.91 -57.79 21.22
CA GLN A 224 -48.14 -58.96 21.67
C GLN A 224 -48.59 -59.48 23.05
N PHE A 225 -49.20 -58.62 23.87
CA PHE A 225 -49.84 -58.99 25.13
C PHE A 225 -51.37 -58.83 25.02
N PRO A 226 -52.10 -59.84 24.50
CA PRO A 226 -53.54 -59.86 24.63
C PRO A 226 -53.90 -60.00 26.12
N PHE A 227 -54.70 -59.07 26.64
CA PHE A 227 -55.55 -59.37 27.79
C PHE A 227 -56.70 -60.28 27.35
#